data_AF-A0A7X6U0F7-F1
#
_entry.id   AF-A0A7X6U0F7-F1
#
_cell.length_a   1.000
_cell.length_b   1.000
_cell.length_c   1.000
_cell.angle_alpha   90.00
_cell.angle_beta   90.00
_cell.angle_gamma   90.00
#
_symmetry.space_group_name_H-M   'P 1'
#
loop_
_entity.id
_entity.type
_entity.pdbx_description
1 polymer ?
#
loop_
_entity_poly.entity_id
_entity_poly.type
_entity_poly.pdbx_seq_one_letter_code
_entity_poly.pdbx_strand_id
1 'polypeptide(L)'
;MSYSDRMQRNHLYSVLLSPRGAPRMVDQGKQIAQQFLSPFDLLIGLVGDSGSGKSILLQGMFPGLELTNDDEGVNVRPLPIMDLDDTGFFKPHTYHLDIRFEQAFYQLAELADAIRHALGLGKRVVVEHFDLIYEQLGLNA
;
A
#
# COMPACT_ATOMS: atom_id res chain seq x y z
N MET A 1 19.59 12.57 9.97
CA MET A 1 19.19 11.29 9.36
C MET A 1 18.19 10.65 10.29
N SER A 2 17.02 10.28 9.77
CA SER A 2 16.06 9.51 10.56
C SER A 2 16.74 8.21 11.02
N TYR A 3 16.41 7.71 12.21
CA TYR A 3 16.93 6.42 12.70
C TYR A 3 16.62 5.28 11.71
N SER A 4 15.49 5.38 11.00
CA SER A 4 15.08 4.46 9.92
C SER A 4 16.03 4.48 8.73
N ASP A 5 16.49 5.65 8.26
CA ASP A 5 17.36 5.78 7.06
C ASP A 5 18.65 4.95 7.21
N ARG A 6 19.20 4.89 8.42
CA ARG A 6 20.46 4.18 8.69
C ARG A 6 20.27 2.66 8.66
N MET A 7 19.12 2.16 9.11
CA MET A 7 18.80 0.73 9.01
C MET A 7 18.42 0.37 7.57
N GLN A 8 17.63 1.20 6.88
CA GLN A 8 17.15 0.94 5.52
C GLN A 8 18.27 0.94 4.47
N ARG A 9 19.25 1.86 4.55
CA ARG A 9 20.28 2.02 3.49
C ARG A 9 21.11 0.77 3.16
N ASN A 10 21.27 -0.14 4.10
CA ASN A 10 22.04 -1.38 3.92
C ASN A 10 21.18 -2.65 4.14
N HIS A 11 19.87 -2.50 4.29
CA HIS A 11 18.97 -3.63 4.52
C HIS A 11 18.45 -4.16 3.18
N LEU A 12 18.94 -5.33 2.77
CA LEU A 12 18.53 -5.95 1.50
C LEU A 12 17.23 -6.76 1.63
N TYR A 13 17.13 -7.61 2.66
CA TYR A 13 15.91 -8.36 2.97
C TYR A 13 15.91 -8.91 4.40
N SER A 14 14.71 -9.19 4.90
CA SER A 14 14.46 -9.96 6.13
C SER A 14 13.54 -11.13 5.81
N VAL A 15 13.69 -12.24 6.53
CA VAL A 15 12.74 -13.36 6.50
C VAL A 15 12.02 -13.41 7.83
N LEU A 16 10.69 -13.31 7.78
CA LEU A 16 9.81 -13.37 8.94
C LEU A 16 8.87 -14.57 8.79
N LEU A 17 8.74 -15.37 9.85
CA LEU A 17 7.77 -16.46 9.87
C LEU A 17 6.41 -15.90 10.27
N SER A 18 5.39 -16.15 9.45
CA SER A 18 4.04 -15.66 9.72
C SER A 18 3.43 -16.39 10.92
N PRO A 19 2.97 -15.67 11.95
CA PRO A 19 2.29 -16.28 13.08
C PRO A 19 0.87 -16.67 12.66
N ARG A 20 0.32 -17.70 13.32
CA ARG A 20 -1.09 -18.08 13.14
C ARG A 20 -2.02 -17.18 13.95
N GLY A 21 -3.12 -16.76 13.33
CA GLY A 21 -4.19 -16.00 13.95
C GLY A 21 -4.12 -14.50 13.67
N ALA A 22 -5.26 -13.89 13.37
CA ALA A 22 -5.36 -12.49 12.96
C ALA A 22 -4.71 -11.49 13.93
N PRO A 23 -4.89 -11.56 15.27
CA PRO A 23 -4.25 -10.62 16.19
C PRO A 23 -2.72 -10.63 16.11
N ARG A 24 -2.13 -11.81 15.90
CA ARG A 24 -0.68 -11.96 15.81
C ARG A 24 -0.14 -11.46 14.47
N MET A 25 -0.89 -11.64 13.38
CA MET A 25 -0.53 -11.07 12.08
C MET A 25 -0.58 -9.55 12.10
N VAL A 26 -1.58 -8.96 12.76
CA VAL A 26 -1.65 -7.50 12.98
C VAL A 26 -0.43 -7.02 13.78
N ASP A 27 -0.06 -7.71 14.86
CA ASP A 27 1.11 -7.33 15.65
C ASP A 27 2.43 -7.50 14.88
N GLN A 28 2.55 -8.53 14.02
CA GLN A 28 3.68 -8.66 13.11
C GLN A 28 3.73 -7.50 12.10
N GLY A 29 2.59 -7.10 11.54
CA GLY A 29 2.50 -5.93 10.66
C GLY A 29 3.01 -4.65 11.34
N LYS A 30 2.62 -4.41 12.60
CA LYS A 30 3.13 -3.27 13.38
C LYS A 30 4.65 -3.31 13.52
N GLN A 31 5.22 -4.47 13.82
CA GLN A 31 6.67 -4.63 13.96
C GLN A 31 7.39 -4.36 12.64
N ILE A 32 6.87 -4.87 11.52
CA ILE A 32 7.42 -4.62 10.19
C ILE A 32 7.43 -3.12 9.88
N ALA A 33 6.30 -2.44 10.09
CA ALA A 33 6.20 -1.00 9.85
C ALA A 33 7.20 -0.20 10.71
N GLN A 34 7.33 -0.54 11.99
CA GLN A 34 8.26 0.15 12.89
C GLN A 34 9.74 -0.09 12.56
N GLN A 35 10.07 -1.27 12.02
CA GLN A 35 11.45 -1.65 11.73
C GLN A 35 11.91 -1.19 10.34
N PHE A 36 11.02 -1.26 9.35
CA PHE A 36 11.40 -1.17 7.94
C PHE A 36 10.78 -0.01 7.19
N LEU A 37 9.75 0.66 7.73
CA LEU A 37 9.16 1.82 7.07
C LEU A 37 9.66 3.14 7.67
N SER A 38 9.91 4.08 6.79
CA SER A 38 10.17 5.48 7.06
C SER A 38 8.85 6.25 6.94
N PRO A 39 8.65 7.33 7.71
CA PRO A 39 7.51 8.22 7.49
C PRO A 39 7.49 8.84 6.08
N PHE A 40 8.64 8.85 5.39
CA PHE A 40 8.80 9.39 4.04
C PHE A 40 8.60 8.36 2.92
N ASP A 41 8.36 7.09 3.24
CA ASP A 41 8.07 6.08 2.23
C ASP A 41 6.67 6.36 1.66
N LEU A 42 6.65 6.74 0.38
CA LEU A 42 5.43 7.15 -0.33
C LEU A 42 4.86 6.02 -1.20
N LEU A 43 5.68 5.14 -1.75
CA LEU A 43 5.20 3.99 -2.51
C LEU A 43 5.56 2.73 -1.72
N ILE A 44 4.57 1.89 -1.40
CA ILE A 44 4.77 0.62 -0.71
C ILE A 44 4.09 -0.47 -1.53
N GLY A 45 4.86 -1.45 -1.98
CA GLY A 45 4.38 -2.56 -2.82
C GLY A 45 4.30 -3.86 -2.03
N LEU A 46 3.21 -4.60 -2.20
CA LEU A 46 3.01 -5.92 -1.62
C LEU A 46 2.79 -6.93 -2.74
N VAL A 47 3.55 -8.02 -2.69
CA VAL A 47 3.45 -9.14 -3.63
C VAL A 47 3.11 -10.40 -2.83
N GLY A 48 2.18 -11.18 -3.35
CA GLY A 48 1.80 -12.48 -2.78
C GLY A 48 0.43 -12.93 -3.25
N ASP A 49 0.16 -14.22 -3.08
CA ASP A 49 -1.08 -14.83 -3.55
C ASP A 49 -2.33 -14.31 -2.81
N SER A 50 -3.49 -14.46 -3.45
CA SER A 50 -4.77 -14.18 -2.80
C SER A 50 -4.98 -15.12 -1.61
N GLY A 51 -5.54 -14.60 -0.51
CA GLY A 51 -5.76 -15.37 0.71
C GLY A 51 -4.51 -15.63 1.56
N SER A 52 -3.35 -15.06 1.23
CA SER A 52 -2.12 -15.22 2.02
C SER A 52 -2.07 -14.39 3.30
N GLY A 53 -3.09 -13.56 3.56
CA GLY A 53 -3.19 -12.73 4.76
C GLY A 53 -2.59 -11.32 4.64
N LYS A 54 -2.28 -10.85 3.43
CA LYS A 54 -1.72 -9.50 3.15
C LYS A 54 -2.56 -8.39 3.78
N SER A 55 -3.88 -8.45 3.63
CA SER A 55 -4.81 -7.44 4.14
C SER A 55 -4.74 -7.30 5.67
N ILE A 56 -4.67 -8.41 6.40
CA ILE A 56 -4.49 -8.39 7.87
C ILE A 56 -3.11 -7.85 8.25
N LEU A 57 -2.07 -8.19 7.48
CA LEU A 57 -0.73 -7.62 7.68
C LEU A 57 -0.73 -6.10 7.46
N LEU A 58 -1.43 -5.63 6.42
CA LEU A 58 -1.60 -4.21 6.11
C LEU A 58 -2.34 -3.45 7.20
N GLN A 59 -3.42 -4.01 7.76
CA GLN A 59 -4.11 -3.41 8.91
C GLN A 59 -3.16 -3.21 10.10
N GLY A 60 -2.19 -4.12 10.29
CA GLY A 60 -1.13 -3.98 11.27
C GLY A 60 -0.09 -2.92 10.92
N MET A 61 0.34 -2.87 9.66
CA MET A 61 1.36 -1.92 9.17
C MET A 61 0.84 -0.48 9.12
N PHE A 62 -0.43 -0.30 8.76
CA PHE A 62 -1.09 0.99 8.58
C PHE A 62 -2.44 1.01 9.33
N PRO A 63 -2.43 1.21 10.65
CA PRO A 63 -3.66 1.26 11.44
C PRO A 63 -4.62 2.35 10.92
N GLY A 64 -5.88 1.97 10.66
CA GLY A 64 -6.90 2.87 10.15
C GLY A 64 -6.86 3.09 8.62
N LEU A 65 -6.00 2.39 7.89
CA LEU A 65 -6.05 2.35 6.43
C LEU A 65 -7.30 1.59 5.99
N GLU A 66 -8.18 2.26 5.25
CA GLU A 66 -9.34 1.63 4.62
C GLU A 66 -8.86 0.82 3.40
N LEU A 67 -9.09 -0.50 3.44
CA LEU A 67 -8.75 -1.38 2.34
C LEU A 67 -9.88 -1.36 1.31
N THR A 68 -9.51 -1.21 0.04
CA THR A 68 -10.46 -1.13 -1.09
C THR A 68 -11.17 -2.45 -1.42
N ASN A 69 -10.86 -3.53 -0.70
CA ASN A 69 -11.38 -4.88 -0.95
C ASN A 69 -11.77 -5.62 0.35
N ASP A 70 -11.96 -4.90 1.47
CA ASP A 70 -12.58 -5.53 2.63
C ASP A 70 -14.07 -5.67 2.35
N ASP A 71 -14.59 -6.89 2.34
CA ASP A 71 -16.01 -7.22 2.12
C ASP A 71 -16.96 -6.51 3.12
N GLU A 72 -16.42 -5.90 4.18
CA GLU A 72 -17.12 -5.07 5.18
C GLU A 72 -17.03 -3.55 4.92
N GLY A 73 -16.23 -3.10 3.95
CA GLY A 73 -16.01 -1.71 3.60
C GLY A 73 -16.97 -1.19 2.51
N VAL A 74 -17.30 0.10 2.55
CA VAL A 74 -18.00 0.76 1.44
C VAL A 74 -16.98 0.95 0.32
N ASN A 75 -17.09 0.18 -0.76
CA ASN A 75 -16.29 0.42 -1.97
C ASN A 75 -16.62 1.81 -2.53
N VAL A 76 -15.80 2.80 -2.20
CA VAL A 76 -15.95 4.16 -2.73
C VAL A 76 -15.56 4.14 -4.19
N ARG A 77 -16.57 4.38 -5.04
CA ARG A 77 -16.42 4.49 -6.50
C ARG A 77 -16.80 5.92 -6.94
N PRO A 78 -16.06 6.53 -7.89
CA PRO A 78 -14.82 6.02 -8.51
C PRO A 78 -13.69 5.86 -7.48
N LEU A 79 -12.66 5.06 -7.82
CA LEU A 79 -11.48 4.87 -6.96
C LEU A 79 -10.96 6.24 -6.50
N PRO A 80 -10.79 6.53 -5.21
CA PRO A 80 -10.41 7.87 -4.74
C PRO A 80 -9.09 8.40 -5.33
N ILE A 81 -8.17 7.52 -5.71
CA ILE A 81 -6.90 7.90 -6.36
C ILE A 81 -7.08 8.32 -7.83
N MET A 82 -8.20 7.98 -8.46
CA MET A 82 -8.52 8.36 -9.83
C MET A 82 -9.07 9.79 -9.90
N ASP A 83 -9.55 10.32 -8.78
CA ASP A 83 -10.11 11.67 -8.65
C ASP A 83 -9.41 12.41 -7.49
N LEU A 84 -8.19 12.87 -7.75
CA LEU A 84 -7.35 13.56 -6.76
C LEU A 84 -7.71 15.04 -6.60
N ASP A 85 -8.86 15.49 -7.11
CA ASP A 85 -9.23 16.90 -7.18
C ASP A 85 -9.05 17.63 -5.85
N ASP A 86 -8.33 18.75 -5.93
CA ASP A 86 -7.71 19.43 -4.79
C ASP A 86 -8.74 20.23 -3.94
N THR A 87 -10.04 19.98 -4.08
CA THR A 87 -11.12 20.85 -3.58
C THR A 87 -11.93 20.28 -2.40
N GLY A 88 -11.68 19.04 -1.96
CA GLY A 88 -12.40 18.39 -0.85
C GLY A 88 -11.89 18.69 0.57
N PHE A 89 -12.82 18.75 1.55
CA PHE A 89 -12.58 19.07 2.98
C PHE A 89 -11.84 17.95 3.77
N PHE A 90 -11.87 16.71 3.27
CA PHE A 90 -11.12 15.57 3.80
C PHE A 90 -10.39 14.89 2.65
N LYS A 91 -9.05 14.78 2.76
CA LYS A 91 -8.23 14.09 1.76
C LYS A 91 -7.47 12.95 2.43
N PRO A 92 -7.53 11.72 1.89
CA PRO A 92 -6.66 10.66 2.32
C PRO A 92 -5.19 11.09 2.19
N HIS A 93 -4.39 10.77 3.21
CA HIS A 93 -2.93 10.89 3.12
C HIS A 93 -2.28 9.60 2.60
N THR A 94 -2.99 8.48 2.69
CA THR A 94 -2.57 7.18 2.21
C THR A 94 -3.70 6.59 1.37
N TYR A 95 -3.38 6.13 0.17
CA TYR A 95 -4.28 5.39 -0.72
C TYR A 95 -3.90 3.92 -0.68
N HIS A 96 -4.90 3.04 -0.75
CA HIS A 96 -4.73 1.61 -0.93
C HIS A 96 -5.23 1.22 -2.33
N LEU A 97 -4.51 0.35 -3.02
CA LEU A 97 -4.92 -0.22 -4.30
C LEU A 97 -4.64 -1.71 -4.33
N ASP A 98 -5.62 -2.50 -4.75
CA ASP A 98 -5.40 -3.88 -5.19
C ASP A 98 -5.40 -3.94 -6.72
N ILE A 99 -4.21 -4.02 -7.33
CA ILE A 99 -4.07 -3.95 -8.79
C ILE A 99 -4.82 -5.07 -9.50
N ARG A 100 -4.91 -6.26 -8.89
CA ARG A 100 -5.61 -7.39 -9.49
C ARG A 100 -7.11 -7.13 -9.55
N PHE A 101 -7.66 -6.54 -8.50
CA PHE A 101 -9.08 -6.18 -8.44
C PHE A 101 -9.39 -5.00 -9.36
N GLU A 102 -8.57 -3.95 -9.32
CA GLU A 102 -8.85 -2.70 -10.04
C GLU A 102 -8.69 -2.80 -11.56
N GLN A 103 -7.93 -3.79 -12.05
CA GLN A 103 -7.87 -4.12 -13.47
C GLN A 103 -9.22 -4.55 -14.08
N ALA A 104 -10.21 -4.92 -13.26
CA ALA A 104 -11.56 -5.17 -13.75
C ALA A 104 -12.31 -3.88 -14.17
N PHE A 105 -11.78 -2.70 -13.79
CA PHE A 105 -12.45 -1.42 -13.95
C PHE A 105 -11.60 -0.37 -14.69
N TYR A 106 -10.28 -0.43 -14.52
CA TYR A 106 -9.33 0.54 -15.07
C TYR A 106 -8.20 -0.16 -15.82
N GLN A 107 -7.65 0.50 -16.84
CA GLN A 107 -6.46 0.01 -17.51
C GLN A 107 -5.21 0.18 -16.62
N LEU A 108 -4.24 -0.74 -16.73
CA LEU A 108 -2.98 -0.64 -15.98
C LEU A 108 -2.25 0.69 -16.19
N ALA A 109 -2.32 1.26 -17.41
CA ALA A 109 -1.74 2.56 -17.70
C ALA A 109 -2.40 3.69 -16.90
N GLU A 110 -3.73 3.70 -16.82
CA GLU A 110 -4.49 4.69 -16.06
C GLU A 110 -4.18 4.60 -14.56
N LEU A 111 -4.11 3.38 -14.02
CA LEU A 111 -3.71 3.13 -12.63
C LEU A 111 -2.27 3.62 -12.36
N ALA A 112 -1.33 3.34 -13.28
CA ALA A 112 0.06 3.78 -13.13
C ALA A 112 0.17 5.30 -13.13
N ASP A 113 -0.56 5.99 -14.00
CA ASP A 113 -0.58 7.45 -14.05
C ASP A 113 -1.22 8.06 -12.80
N ALA A 114 -2.31 7.48 -12.29
CA ALA A 114 -2.93 7.89 -11.03
C ALA A 114 -1.96 7.73 -9.83
N ILE A 115 -1.23 6.61 -9.76
CA ILE A 115 -0.19 6.39 -8.74
C ILE A 115 0.89 7.46 -8.85
N ARG A 116 1.45 7.71 -10.04
CA ARG A 116 2.47 8.75 -10.24
C ARG A 116 1.97 10.12 -9.82
N HIS A 117 0.73 10.47 -10.18
CA HIS A 117 0.14 11.74 -9.82
C HIS A 117 0.01 11.87 -8.29
N ALA A 118 -0.51 10.86 -7.60
CA ALA A 118 -0.61 10.83 -6.14
C ALA A 118 0.76 10.99 -5.46
N LEU A 119 1.77 10.25 -5.94
CA LEU A 119 3.15 10.35 -5.44
C LEU A 119 3.72 11.76 -5.66
N GLY A 120 3.47 12.38 -6.81
CA GLY A 120 3.87 13.75 -7.13
C GLY A 120 3.25 14.79 -6.19
N LEU A 121 2.06 14.51 -5.65
CA LEU A 121 1.39 15.32 -4.62
C LEU A 121 1.84 14.99 -3.20
N GLY A 122 2.86 14.13 -3.02
CA GLY A 122 3.36 13.70 -1.71
C GLY A 122 2.39 12.80 -0.95
N LYS A 123 1.47 12.14 -1.65
CA LYS A 123 0.54 11.17 -1.05
C LYS A 123 1.19 9.79 -1.01
N ARG A 124 0.96 9.06 0.08
CA ARG A 124 1.39 7.67 0.18
C ARG A 124 0.42 6.77 -0.59
N VAL A 125 0.95 5.75 -1.26
CA VAL A 125 0.21 4.75 -2.02
C VAL A 125 0.72 3.37 -1.63
N VAL A 126 -0.18 2.54 -1.11
CA VAL A 126 0.03 1.14 -0.76
C VAL A 126 -0.61 0.29 -1.84
N VAL A 127 0.17 -0.58 -2.48
CA VAL A 127 -0.25 -1.32 -3.67
C VAL A 127 -0.11 -2.83 -3.45
N GLU A 128 -1.24 -3.54 -3.39
CA GLU A 128 -1.28 -5.00 -3.45
C GLU A 128 -1.18 -5.50 -4.90
N HIS A 129 -0.54 -6.67 -5.07
CA HIS A 129 -0.19 -7.24 -6.38
C HIS A 129 0.68 -6.28 -7.21
N PHE A 130 1.68 -5.70 -6.55
CA PHE A 130 2.57 -4.69 -7.14
C PHE A 130 3.34 -5.18 -8.37
N ASP A 131 3.64 -6.47 -8.42
CA ASP A 131 4.27 -7.16 -9.55
C ASP A 131 3.48 -6.97 -10.87
N LEU A 132 2.16 -6.80 -10.80
CA LEU A 132 1.32 -6.61 -11.97
C LEU A 132 1.39 -5.19 -12.57
N ILE A 133 1.79 -4.19 -11.78
CA ILE A 133 1.87 -2.79 -12.23
C ILE A 133 3.30 -2.29 -12.41
N TYR A 134 4.29 -3.00 -11.86
CA TYR A 134 5.69 -2.56 -11.84
C TYR A 134 6.23 -2.10 -13.20
N GLU A 135 6.05 -2.93 -14.24
CA GLU A 135 6.52 -2.62 -15.60
C GLU A 135 5.89 -1.34 -16.16
N GLN A 136 4.61 -1.13 -15.90
CA GLN A 136 3.90 0.06 -16.37
C GLN A 136 4.22 1.29 -15.52
N LEU A 137 4.48 1.13 -14.22
CA LEU A 137 4.76 2.21 -13.27
C LEU A 137 6.21 2.71 -13.40
N GLY A 138 7.18 1.80 -13.58
CA GLY A 138 8.60 2.11 -13.73
C GLY A 138 9.26 2.70 -12.48
N LEU A 139 8.66 2.50 -11.30
CA LEU A 139 9.15 2.98 -10.00
C LEU A 139 9.33 1.80 -9.06
N ASN A 140 10.39 1.83 -8.25
CA ASN A 140 10.56 0.89 -7.15
C ASN A 140 9.74 1.36 -5.95
N ALA A 141 9.07 0.41 -5.32
CA ALA A 141 8.41 0.56 -4.03
C ALA A 141 9.33 0.09 -2.90
#